data_AF-A0A352PWD2-F1
#
_entry.id   AF-A0A352PWD2-F1
#
_cell.length_a   1.000
_cell.length_b   1.000
_cell.length_c   1.000
_cell.angle_alpha   90.00
_cell.angle_beta   90.00
_cell.angle_gamma   90.00
#
_symmetry.space_group_name_H-M   'P 1'
#
loop_
_entity.id
_entity.type
_entity.pdbx_description
1 polymer ?
#
loop_
_entity_poly.entity_id
_entity_poly.type
_entity_poly.pdbx_seq_one_letter_code
_entity_poly.pdbx_strand_id
1 'polypeptide(L)'
;PMFVYIFGVSSMTTVGTDILQIIFTAGLAAIGQYAIYGYVFYTLAMGMLIGSLVGIQVGALTTKVVKGIHIRGFYAISILAGFINRAATLPKKMVELEMMDISKSVVTNIEFFGNIVFWVVVGAFGVWVFAKFFANIGQLRQEE
;
A
#
# COMPACT_ATOMS: atom_id res chain seq x y z
N PRO A 1 -11.76 -5.59 -4.66
CA PRO A 1 -11.58 -6.32 -5.94
C PRO A 1 -12.46 -7.57 -6.09
N MET A 2 -12.47 -8.45 -5.08
CA MET A 2 -13.25 -9.70 -5.13
C MET A 2 -14.75 -9.45 -5.27
N PHE A 3 -15.32 -8.52 -4.49
CA PHE A 3 -16.73 -8.15 -4.59
C PHE A 3 -17.15 -7.64 -5.97
N VAL A 4 -16.30 -6.87 -6.65
CA VAL A 4 -16.61 -6.34 -7.99
C VAL A 4 -16.38 -7.38 -9.09
N TYR A 5 -15.23 -8.06 -9.09
CA TYR A 5 -14.81 -8.92 -10.20
C TYR A 5 -15.27 -10.38 -10.09
N ILE A 6 -15.45 -10.90 -8.87
CA ILE A 6 -15.90 -12.29 -8.64
C ILE A 6 -17.40 -12.30 -8.35
N PHE A 7 -17.86 -11.44 -7.44
CA PHE A 7 -19.24 -11.46 -6.97
C PHE A 7 -20.17 -10.50 -7.72
N GLY A 8 -19.68 -9.71 -8.67
CA GLY A 8 -20.50 -8.84 -9.52
C GLY A 8 -21.21 -7.69 -8.77
N VAL A 9 -20.79 -7.39 -7.54
CA VAL A 9 -21.36 -6.28 -6.74
C VAL A 9 -20.95 -4.96 -7.37
N SER A 10 -21.85 -3.98 -7.36
CA SER A 10 -21.56 -2.65 -7.91
C SER A 10 -20.32 -2.04 -7.24
N SER A 11 -19.52 -1.31 -8.03
CA SER A 11 -18.32 -0.65 -7.53
C SER A 11 -18.64 0.37 -6.43
N MET A 12 -19.72 1.13 -6.58
CA MET A 12 -20.14 2.14 -5.60
C MET A 12 -20.54 1.51 -4.27
N THR A 13 -21.33 0.43 -4.30
CA THR A 13 -21.72 -0.29 -3.09
C THR A 13 -20.49 -0.91 -2.42
N THR A 14 -19.62 -1.56 -3.19
CA THR A 14 -18.41 -2.22 -2.67
C THR A 14 -17.47 -1.23 -1.99
N VAL A 15 -17.22 -0.08 -2.60
CA VAL A 15 -16.32 0.94 -2.04
C VAL A 15 -16.92 1.55 -0.77
N GLY A 16 -18.23 1.80 -0.75
CA GLY A 16 -18.91 2.33 0.44
C GLY A 16 -18.84 1.41 1.65
N THR A 17 -19.12 0.11 1.48
CA THR A 17 -19.03 -0.85 2.59
C THR A 17 -17.59 -1.09 3.05
N ASP A 18 -16.62 -1.10 2.15
CA ASP A 18 -15.20 -1.24 2.49
C ASP A 18 -14.71 -0.06 3.35
N ILE A 19 -15.04 1.18 2.98
CA ILE A 19 -14.71 2.37 3.77
C ILE A 19 -15.34 2.31 5.16
N LEU A 20 -16.63 1.99 5.24
CA LEU A 20 -17.34 1.86 6.51
C LEU A 20 -16.66 0.82 7.41
N GLN A 21 -16.33 -0.35 6.87
CA GLN A 21 -15.62 -1.40 7.59
C GLN A 21 -14.27 -0.91 8.11
N ILE A 22 -13.46 -0.26 7.28
CA ILE A 22 -12.13 0.22 7.66
C ILE A 22 -12.23 1.23 8.82
N ILE A 23 -13.14 2.19 8.74
CA ILE A 23 -13.31 3.22 9.77
C ILE A 23 -13.64 2.58 11.12
N PHE A 24 -14.62 1.68 11.16
CA PHE A 24 -15.04 1.08 12.42
C PHE A 24 -14.04 0.06 12.95
N THR A 25 -13.52 -0.85 12.12
CA THR A 25 -12.60 -1.90 12.58
C THR A 25 -11.24 -1.33 12.98
N ALA A 26 -10.66 -0.43 12.17
CA ALA A 26 -9.41 0.22 12.50
C ALA A 26 -9.59 1.23 13.64
N GLY A 27 -10.71 1.97 13.69
CA GLY A 27 -10.99 2.92 14.75
C GLY A 27 -11.15 2.25 16.12
N LEU A 28 -11.91 1.16 16.20
CA LEU A 28 -12.06 0.38 17.44
C LEU A 28 -10.74 -0.25 17.87
N ALA A 29 -9.95 -0.79 16.93
CA ALA A 29 -8.63 -1.35 17.25
C ALA A 29 -7.65 -0.25 17.71
N ALA A 30 -7.60 0.89 17.02
CA ALA A 30 -6.73 2.01 17.36
C ALA A 30 -7.04 2.57 18.75
N ILE A 31 -8.31 2.73 19.09
CA ILE A 31 -8.72 3.22 20.42
C ILE A 31 -8.51 2.13 21.47
N GLY A 32 -9.12 0.97 21.25
CA GLY A 32 -9.21 -0.12 22.22
C GLY A 32 -7.89 -0.81 22.53
N GLN A 33 -6.99 -0.93 21.56
CA GLN A 33 -5.72 -1.66 21.72
C GLN A 33 -4.50 -0.74 21.81
N TYR A 34 -4.54 0.45 21.21
CA TYR A 34 -3.36 1.31 21.12
C TYR A 34 -3.50 2.60 21.94
N ALA A 35 -4.62 3.33 21.83
CA ALA A 35 -4.78 4.62 22.49
C ALA A 35 -4.93 4.48 24.01
N ILE A 36 -5.78 3.56 24.48
CA ILE A 36 -6.00 3.32 25.92
C ILE A 36 -4.70 2.89 26.62
N TYR A 37 -3.88 2.09 25.93
CA TYR A 37 -2.63 1.57 26.47
C TYR A 37 -1.42 2.49 26.23
N GLY A 38 -1.63 3.68 25.64
CA GLY A 38 -0.56 4.67 25.44
C GLY A 38 0.44 4.34 24.32
N TYR A 39 0.12 3.43 23.40
CA TYR A 39 1.00 3.02 22.29
C TYR A 39 0.90 3.92 21.04
N VAL A 40 0.21 5.06 21.13
CA VAL A 40 0.02 5.98 20.00
C VAL A 40 1.16 6.99 19.92
N PHE A 41 2.01 6.83 18.92
CA PHE A 41 3.05 7.80 18.60
C PHE A 41 2.47 8.93 17.76
N TYR A 42 2.11 10.05 18.40
CA TYR A 42 1.48 11.20 17.73
C TYR A 42 2.28 11.76 16.55
N THR A 43 3.61 11.87 16.68
CA THR A 43 4.48 12.36 15.61
C THR A 43 4.41 11.47 14.37
N LEU A 44 4.44 10.15 14.56
CA LEU A 44 4.31 9.17 13.47
C LEU A 44 2.91 9.20 12.86
N ALA A 45 1.87 9.23 13.69
CA ALA A 45 0.48 9.28 13.22
C ALA A 45 0.23 10.53 12.36
N MET A 46 0.68 11.70 12.81
CA MET A 46 0.56 12.95 12.06
C MET A 46 1.38 12.92 10.76
N GLY A 47 2.59 12.37 10.79
CA GLY A 47 3.41 12.19 9.58
C GLY A 47 2.74 11.31 8.53
N MET A 48 2.16 10.18 8.94
CA MET A 48 1.39 9.30 8.05
C MET A 48 0.15 9.97 7.49
N LEU A 49 -0.55 10.77 8.30
CA LEU A 49 -1.73 11.54 7.87
C LEU A 49 -1.36 12.56 6.80
N ILE A 50 -0.36 13.41 7.06
CA ILE A 50 0.09 14.43 6.10
C ILE A 50 0.58 13.79 4.81
N GLY A 51 1.42 12.74 4.92
CA GLY A 51 1.93 12.02 3.75
C GLY A 51 0.82 11.40 2.91
N SER A 52 -0.19 10.79 3.54
CA SER A 52 -1.31 10.18 2.82
C SER A 52 -2.22 11.21 2.16
N LEU A 53 -2.52 12.33 2.82
CA LEU A 53 -3.33 13.41 2.25
C LEU A 53 -2.69 14.00 0.99
N VAL A 54 -1.38 14.30 1.04
CA VAL A 54 -0.65 14.79 -0.13
C VAL A 54 -0.59 13.73 -1.23
N GLY A 55 -0.27 12.49 -0.87
CA GLY A 55 -0.17 11.38 -1.83
C GLY A 55 -1.48 11.08 -2.56
N ILE A 56 -2.62 11.10 -1.85
CA ILE A 56 -3.95 10.86 -2.44
C ILE A 56 -4.29 11.96 -3.44
N GLN A 57 -4.00 13.22 -3.14
CA GLN A 57 -4.28 14.35 -4.05
C GLN A 57 -3.43 14.27 -5.32
N VAL A 58 -2.11 14.09 -5.17
CA VAL A 58 -1.18 13.94 -6.31
C VAL A 58 -1.56 12.73 -7.17
N GLY A 59 -1.88 11.60 -6.53
CA GLY A 59 -2.31 10.38 -7.20
C GLY A 59 -3.61 10.59 -7.98
N ALA A 60 -4.63 11.19 -7.37
CA ALA A 60 -5.92 11.44 -8.01
C ALA A 60 -5.78 12.35 -9.24
N LEU A 61 -5.01 13.43 -9.14
CA LEU A 61 -4.72 14.32 -10.27
C LEU A 61 -3.96 13.60 -11.38
N THR A 62 -2.99 12.77 -11.03
CA THR A 62 -2.23 11.98 -12.02
C THR A 62 -3.15 11.01 -12.79
N THR A 63 -4.21 10.50 -12.17
CA THR A 63 -5.15 9.60 -12.89
C THR A 63 -5.95 10.28 -13.99
N LYS A 64 -6.09 11.62 -13.97
CA LYS A 64 -6.75 12.37 -15.05
C LYS A 64 -5.92 12.40 -16.34
N VAL A 65 -4.59 12.43 -16.20
CA VAL A 65 -3.63 12.58 -17.32
C VAL A 65 -2.98 11.26 -17.77
N VAL A 66 -3.30 10.15 -17.11
CA VAL A 66 -2.74 8.85 -17.44
C VAL A 66 -3.82 7.84 -17.80
N LYS A 67 -3.60 7.11 -18.91
CA LYS A 67 -4.48 6.02 -19.34
C LYS A 67 -4.59 4.96 -18.25
N GLY A 68 -5.82 4.52 -17.97
CA GLY A 68 -6.11 3.53 -16.93
C GLY A 68 -5.37 2.18 -17.08
N ILE A 69 -4.95 1.80 -18.30
CA ILE A 69 -4.15 0.59 -18.55
C ILE A 69 -2.80 0.65 -17.80
N HIS A 70 -2.10 1.78 -17.85
CA HIS A 70 -0.81 1.92 -17.17
C HIS A 70 -0.99 1.84 -15.65
N ILE A 71 -2.01 2.51 -15.12
CA ILE A 71 -2.31 2.52 -13.68
C ILE A 71 -2.63 1.10 -13.19
N ARG A 72 -3.47 0.36 -13.92
CA ARG A 72 -3.80 -1.04 -13.58
C ARG A 72 -2.57 -1.96 -13.62
N GLY A 73 -1.71 -1.79 -14.63
CA GLY A 73 -0.46 -2.56 -14.74
C GLY A 73 0.48 -2.30 -13.56
N PHE A 74 0.74 -1.03 -13.23
CA PHE A 74 1.54 -0.68 -12.07
C PHE A 74 0.94 -1.16 -10.75
N TYR A 75 -0.38 -1.00 -10.58
CA TYR A 75 -1.09 -1.48 -9.40
C TYR A 75 -0.91 -3.01 -9.20
N ALA A 76 -1.04 -3.78 -10.28
CA ALA A 76 -0.83 -5.22 -10.24
C ALA A 76 0.63 -5.59 -9.87
N ILE A 77 1.61 -4.91 -10.46
CA ILE A 77 3.04 -5.14 -10.18
C ILE A 77 3.37 -4.80 -8.72
N SER A 78 2.87 -3.69 -8.19
CA SER A 78 3.09 -3.28 -6.80
C SER A 78 2.46 -4.26 -5.80
N ILE A 79 1.26 -4.77 -6.07
CA ILE A 79 0.64 -5.83 -5.25
C ILE A 79 1.49 -7.10 -5.28
N LEU A 80 1.91 -7.53 -6.47
CA LEU A 80 2.72 -8.75 -6.61
C LEU A 80 4.07 -8.61 -5.90
N ALA A 81 4.71 -7.45 -5.98
CA ALA A 81 5.93 -7.16 -5.25
C ALA A 81 5.72 -7.24 -3.73
N GLY A 82 4.61 -6.70 -3.21
CA GLY A 82 4.24 -6.81 -1.80
C GLY A 82 3.96 -8.26 -1.39
N PHE A 83 3.35 -9.06 -2.27
CA PHE A 83 3.14 -10.49 -2.03
C PHE A 83 4.45 -11.27 -1.99
N ILE A 84 5.37 -11.04 -2.94
CA ILE A 84 6.70 -11.65 -2.98
C ILE A 84 7.49 -11.27 -1.73
N ASN A 85 7.44 -10.00 -1.32
CA ASN A 85 8.05 -9.53 -0.09
C ASN A 85 7.53 -10.29 1.12
N ARG A 86 6.20 -10.37 1.27
CA ARG A 86 5.59 -11.08 2.38
C ARG A 86 5.97 -12.57 2.35
N ALA A 87 5.90 -13.21 1.18
CA ALA A 87 6.31 -14.60 1.00
C ALA A 87 7.79 -14.83 1.39
N ALA A 88 8.69 -13.90 1.05
CA ALA A 88 10.09 -13.95 1.45
C ALA A 88 10.30 -13.77 2.97
N THR A 89 9.41 -13.05 3.66
CA THR A 89 9.47 -12.88 5.12
C THR A 89 8.87 -14.06 5.91
N LEU A 90 8.05 -14.90 5.27
CA LEU A 90 7.34 -16.00 5.94
C LEU A 90 8.29 -17.08 6.50
N PRO A 91 9.31 -17.57 5.76
CA PRO A 91 10.25 -18.56 6.29
C PRO A 91 10.92 -18.09 7.58
N LYS A 92 11.25 -16.80 7.70
CA LYS A 92 11.88 -16.23 8.89
C LYS A 92 10.99 -16.36 10.11
N LYS A 93 9.74 -15.94 9.97
CA LYS A 93 8.75 -16.04 11.03
C LYS A 93 8.51 -17.49 11.45
N MET A 94 8.55 -18.44 10.51
CA MET A 94 8.39 -19.86 10.84
C MET A 94 9.60 -20.45 11.58
N VAL A 95 10.83 -20.03 11.27
CA VAL A 95 12.03 -20.41 12.03
C VAL A 95 12.02 -19.77 13.43
N GLU A 96 11.60 -18.51 13.56
CA GLU A 96 11.45 -17.82 14.85
C GLU A 96 10.39 -18.47 15.76
N LEU A 97 9.41 -19.15 15.17
CA LEU A 97 8.37 -19.91 15.88
C LEU A 97 8.76 -21.38 16.12
N GLU A 98 10.03 -21.75 15.91
CA GLU A 98 10.55 -23.12 16.07
C GLU A 98 9.82 -24.19 15.22
N MET A 99 9.14 -23.76 14.14
CA MET A 99 8.40 -24.67 13.25
C MET A 99 9.28 -25.28 12.14
N MET A 100 10.45 -24.70 11.86
CA MET A 100 11.39 -25.16 10.82
C MET A 100 12.85 -24.94 11.24
N ASP A 101 13.70 -25.93 11.02
CA ASP A 101 15.16 -25.85 11.23
C ASP A 101 15.89 -25.48 9.93
N ILE A 102 15.78 -24.20 9.54
CA ILE A 102 16.56 -23.64 8.42
C ILE A 102 17.59 -22.68 9.00
N SER A 103 18.80 -22.66 8.43
CA SER A 103 19.83 -21.74 8.89
C SER A 103 19.35 -20.28 8.85
N LYS A 104 19.56 -19.56 9.96
CA LYS A 104 19.15 -18.15 10.12
C LYS A 104 19.74 -17.25 9.02
N SER A 105 20.94 -17.59 8.53
CA SER A 105 21.61 -16.84 7.47
C SER A 105 20.88 -16.93 6.13
N VAL A 106 20.46 -18.13 5.70
CA VAL A 106 19.74 -18.32 4.43
C VAL A 106 18.41 -17.56 4.45
N VAL A 107 17.68 -17.67 5.54
CA VAL A 107 16.35 -17.06 5.67
C VAL A 107 16.41 -15.53 5.75
N THR A 108 17.43 -14.99 6.42
CA THR A 108 17.68 -13.55 6.45
C THR A 108 18.03 -13.00 5.06
N ASN A 109 18.82 -13.73 4.27
CA ASN A 109 19.16 -13.32 2.91
C ASN A 109 17.94 -13.32 1.97
N ILE A 110 17.04 -14.29 2.11
CA ILE A 110 15.78 -14.36 1.36
C ILE A 110 14.89 -13.15 1.69
N GLU A 111 14.70 -12.85 2.98
CA GLU A 111 13.95 -11.68 3.42
C GLU A 111 14.55 -10.38 2.87
N PHE A 112 15.88 -10.23 2.97
CA PHE A 112 16.58 -9.05 2.51
C PHE A 112 16.41 -8.83 1.00
N PHE A 113 16.53 -9.89 0.20
CA PHE A 113 16.27 -9.82 -1.24
C PHE A 113 14.82 -9.41 -1.54
N GLY A 114 13.85 -10.03 -0.85
CA GLY A 114 12.43 -9.66 -0.98
C GLY A 114 12.15 -8.21 -0.61
N ASN A 115 12.84 -7.67 0.40
CA ASN A 115 12.77 -6.26 0.79
C ASN A 115 13.33 -5.33 -0.28
N ILE A 116 14.50 -5.65 -0.86
CA ILE A 116 15.09 -4.85 -1.94
C ILE A 116 14.15 -4.79 -3.15
N VAL A 117 13.68 -5.94 -3.62
CA VAL A 117 12.79 -6.01 -4.79
C VAL A 117 11.54 -5.16 -4.57
N PHE A 118 10.94 -5.24 -3.38
CA PHE A 118 9.77 -4.44 -3.03
C PHE A 118 10.04 -2.94 -3.09
N TRP A 119 11.11 -2.46 -2.44
CA TRP A 119 11.43 -1.04 -2.41
C TRP A 119 11.83 -0.48 -3.77
N VAL A 120 12.47 -1.27 -4.63
CA VAL A 120 12.77 -0.87 -6.02
C VAL A 120 11.49 -0.65 -6.81
N VAL A 121 10.52 -1.58 -6.72
CA VAL A 121 9.24 -1.47 -7.42
C VAL A 121 8.45 -0.25 -6.93
N VAL A 122 8.34 -0.08 -5.61
CA VAL A 122 7.63 1.05 -5.00
C VAL A 122 8.30 2.38 -5.35
N GLY A 123 9.63 2.45 -5.29
CA GLY A 123 10.41 3.64 -5.63
C GLY A 123 10.26 4.03 -7.09
N ALA A 124 10.36 3.08 -8.01
CA ALA A 124 10.16 3.31 -9.44
C ALA A 124 8.75 3.82 -9.75
N PHE A 125 7.73 3.23 -9.11
CA PHE A 125 6.36 3.68 -9.24
C PHE A 125 6.17 5.12 -8.72
N GLY A 126 6.72 5.43 -7.53
CA GLY A 126 6.66 6.76 -6.95
C GLY A 126 7.31 7.82 -7.85
N VAL A 127 8.54 7.57 -8.32
CA VAL A 127 9.25 8.46 -9.25
C VAL A 127 8.43 8.69 -10.52
N TRP A 128 7.84 7.63 -11.08
CA TRP A 128 7.02 7.75 -12.27
C TRP A 128 5.74 8.58 -12.04
N VAL A 129 5.05 8.40 -10.91
CA VAL A 129 3.88 9.21 -10.54
C VAL A 129 4.26 10.68 -10.45
N PHE A 130 5.32 11.01 -9.73
CA PHE A 130 5.78 12.40 -9.62
C PHE A 130 6.22 12.97 -10.97
N ALA A 131 6.96 12.20 -11.78
CA ALA A 131 7.36 12.63 -13.12
C ALA A 131 6.14 12.94 -14.00
N LYS A 132 5.10 12.10 -13.97
CA LYS A 132 3.86 12.33 -14.71
C LYS A 132 3.07 13.52 -14.16
N PHE A 133 3.03 13.70 -12.85
CA PHE A 133 2.39 14.84 -12.22
C PHE A 133 3.05 16.17 -12.64
N PHE A 134 4.37 16.30 -12.47
CA PHE A 134 5.10 17.52 -12.80
C PHE A 134 5.14 17.81 -14.31
N ALA A 135 5.28 16.79 -15.15
CA ALA A 135 5.30 16.96 -16.61
C ALA A 135 3.95 17.47 -17.17
N ASN A 136 2.84 17.21 -16.49
CA ASN A 136 1.49 17.58 -16.96
C ASN A 136 0.83 18.67 -16.10
N ILE A 137 1.60 19.36 -15.25
CA ILE A 137 1.07 20.38 -14.33
C ILE A 137 0.36 21.53 -15.06
N GLY A 138 0.78 21.84 -16.29
CA GLY A 138 0.15 22.86 -17.13
C GLY A 138 -1.24 22.49 -17.63
N GLN A 139 -1.45 21.22 -18.01
CA GLN A 139 -2.77 20.71 -18.42
C GLN A 139 -3.69 20.54 -17.20
N LEU A 140 -3.15 20.09 -16.07
CA LEU A 140 -3.90 19.93 -14.83
C LEU A 140 -4.43 21.26 -14.26
N ARG A 141 -3.76 22.39 -14.55
CA ARG A 141 -4.20 23.75 -14.15
C ARG A 141 -5.22 24.37 -15.10
N GLN A 142 -5.45 23.80 -16.28
CA GLN A 142 -6.40 24.34 -17.29
C GLN A 142 -7.78 23.66 -17.22
N GLU A 143 -7.90 22.55 -16.49
CA GLU A 143 -9.17 21.83 -16.26
C GLU A 143 -9.86 22.24 -14.93
N GLU A 144 -9.29 23.17 -14.17
CA GLU A 144 -9.95 23.91 -13.09
C GLU A 144 -10.37 25.30 -13.59
#